data_AF-A0A2V7U134-F1
#
_entry.id   AF-A0A2V7U134-F1
#
_cell.length_a   1.000
_cell.length_b   1.000
_cell.length_c   1.000
_cell.angle_alpha   90.00
_cell.angle_beta   90.00
_cell.angle_gamma   90.00
#
_symmetry.space_group_name_H-M   'P 1'
#
loop_
_entity.id
_entity.type
_entity.pdbx_description
1 polymer ?
#
loop_
_entity_poly.entity_id
_entity_poly.type
_entity_poly.pdbx_seq_one_letter_code
_entity_poly.pdbx_strand_id
1 'polypeptide(L)'
;MAVALLTLAVVGTLTLLVTTVLGYLVPSDAARMRQHFLLALGSTTLLVMAHSFIMFFLIATGVELKDMEKARGWGDSFRRRTVALKSQVFPAMTLALLLVIANFMLG
;
A
#
# COMPACT_ATOMS: atom_id res chain seq x y z
N MET A 1 0.83 10.46 -12.89
CA MET A 1 1.46 9.50 -11.97
C MET A 1 0.58 9.09 -10.80
N ALA A 2 -0.07 10.02 -10.09
CA ALA A 2 -0.97 9.68 -8.97
C ALA A 2 -2.07 8.64 -9.32
N VAL A 3 -2.70 8.76 -10.50
CA VAL A 3 -3.71 7.79 -10.96
C VAL A 3 -3.11 6.39 -11.11
N ALA A 4 -1.91 6.27 -11.69
CA ALA A 4 -1.24 4.98 -11.87
C ALA A 4 -0.93 4.30 -10.52
N LEU A 5 -0.47 5.07 -9.53
CA LEU A 5 -0.22 4.58 -8.17
C LEU A 5 -1.50 4.17 -7.46
N LEU A 6 -2.58 4.92 -7.64
CA LEU A 6 -3.90 4.57 -7.11
C LEU A 6 -4.40 3.27 -7.73
N THR A 7 -4.31 3.10 -9.05
CA THR A 7 -4.67 1.85 -9.71
C THR A 7 -3.82 0.69 -9.22
N LEU A 8 -2.51 0.88 -9.04
CA LEU A 8 -1.63 -0.17 -8.53
C LEU A 8 -2.00 -0.56 -7.09
N ALA A 9 -2.35 0.42 -6.25
CA ALA A 9 -2.83 0.16 -4.90
C ALA A 9 -4.15 -0.63 -4.90
N VAL A 10 -5.14 -0.18 -5.67
CA VAL A 10 -6.45 -0.83 -5.76
C VAL A 10 -6.33 -2.24 -6.32
N VAL A 11 -5.58 -2.42 -7.41
CA VAL A 11 -5.33 -3.74 -8.00
C VAL A 11 -4.60 -4.65 -7.00
N GLY A 12 -3.58 -4.15 -6.30
CA GLY A 12 -2.88 -4.91 -5.27
C GLY A 12 -3.81 -5.34 -4.13
N THR A 13 -4.65 -4.44 -3.63
CA THR A 13 -5.62 -4.74 -2.56
C THR A 13 -6.67 -5.75 -3.01
N LEU A 14 -7.24 -5.57 -4.21
CA LEU A 14 -8.23 -6.51 -4.74
C LEU A 14 -7.65 -7.90 -4.99
N THR A 15 -6.43 -7.95 -5.53
CA THR A 15 -5.74 -9.23 -5.79
C THR A 15 -5.48 -9.96 -4.46
N LEU A 16 -5.02 -9.24 -3.43
CA LEU A 16 -4.82 -9.80 -2.10
C LEU A 16 -6.14 -10.37 -1.53
N LEU A 17 -7.23 -9.61 -1.60
CA LEU A 17 -8.54 -10.02 -1.09
C LEU A 17 -9.07 -11.27 -1.81
N VAL A 18 -8.92 -11.32 -3.13
CA VAL A 18 -9.25 -12.51 -3.94
C VAL A 18 -8.38 -13.70 -3.52
N THR A 19 -7.08 -13.52 -3.35
CA THR A 19 -6.20 -14.62 -2.90
C THR A 19 -6.57 -15.12 -1.51
N THR A 20 -6.88 -14.23 -0.55
CA THR A 20 -7.35 -14.62 0.78
C THR A 20 -8.61 -15.49 0.72
N VAL A 21 -9.61 -15.09 -0.06
CA VAL A 21 -10.87 -15.85 -0.21
C VAL A 21 -10.61 -17.20 -0.86
N LEU A 22 -9.74 -17.25 -1.89
CA LEU A 22 -9.38 -18.49 -2.54
C LEU A 22 -8.62 -19.44 -1.61
N GLY A 23 -7.78 -18.93 -0.70
CA GLY A 23 -7.04 -19.73 0.28
C GLY A 23 -7.94 -20.58 1.16
N TYR A 24 -9.07 -20.04 1.62
CA TYR A 24 -10.08 -20.79 2.40
C TYR A 24 -10.82 -21.87 1.60
N LEU A 25 -10.75 -21.84 0.27
CA LEU A 25 -11.45 -22.76 -0.62
C LEU A 25 -10.52 -23.83 -1.22
N VAL A 26 -9.21 -23.79 -0.95
CA VAL A 26 -8.23 -24.75 -1.51
C VAL A 26 -8.40 -26.11 -0.82
N PRO A 27 -8.82 -27.17 -1.55
CA PRO A 27 -8.77 -28.54 -1.06
C PRO A 27 -7.31 -28.94 -0.84
N SER A 28 -7.04 -29.92 0.03
CA SER A 28 -5.71 -30.43 0.43
C SER A 28 -4.83 -31.05 -0.68
N ASP A 29 -5.12 -30.74 -1.94
CA ASP A 29 -4.41 -31.16 -3.14
C ASP A 29 -3.10 -30.34 -3.33
N ALA A 30 -1.97 -31.04 -3.37
CA ALA A 30 -0.64 -30.43 -3.40
C ALA A 30 -0.41 -29.52 -4.62
N ALA A 31 -1.04 -29.81 -5.76
CA ALA A 31 -0.91 -29.00 -6.97
C ALA A 31 -1.59 -27.63 -6.84
N ARG A 32 -2.76 -27.58 -6.18
CA ARG A 32 -3.50 -26.33 -5.95
C ARG A 32 -2.87 -25.48 -4.85
N MET A 33 -2.28 -26.13 -3.84
CA MET A 33 -1.51 -25.47 -2.78
C MET A 33 -0.34 -24.66 -3.34
N ARG A 34 0.41 -25.22 -4.30
CA ARG A 34 1.52 -24.51 -4.98
C ARG A 34 1.04 -23.28 -5.75
N GLN A 35 -0.08 -23.38 -6.46
CA GLN A 35 -0.64 -22.25 -7.22
C GLN A 35 -1.11 -21.13 -6.29
N HIS A 36 -1.77 -21.48 -5.19
CA HIS A 36 -2.19 -20.55 -4.16
C HIS A 36 -0.99 -19.80 -3.55
N PHE A 37 0.06 -20.52 -3.17
CA PHE A 37 1.27 -19.91 -2.62
C PHE A 37 1.93 -18.91 -3.60
N LEU A 38 2.05 -19.26 -4.88
CA LEU A 38 2.64 -18.37 -5.88
C LEU A 38 1.78 -17.12 -6.14
N LEU A 39 0.45 -17.27 -6.14
CA LEU A 39 -0.49 -16.16 -6.25
C LEU A 39 -0.45 -15.24 -5.02
N ALA A 40 -0.39 -15.81 -3.81
CA ALA A 40 -0.26 -15.07 -2.56
C ALA A 40 1.08 -14.32 -2.49
N LEU A 41 2.18 -14.94 -2.93
CA LEU A 41 3.49 -14.31 -3.01
C LEU A 41 3.51 -13.15 -4.01
N GLY A 42 2.95 -13.36 -5.20
CA GLY A 42 2.87 -12.34 -6.24
C GLY A 42 2.02 -11.14 -5.83
N SER A 43 0.83 -11.39 -5.28
CA SER A 43 -0.06 -10.32 -4.80
C SER A 43 0.55 -9.51 -3.65
N THR A 44 1.18 -10.18 -2.68
CA THR A 44 1.86 -9.53 -1.56
C THR A 44 3.03 -8.68 -2.05
N THR A 45 3.84 -9.19 -2.98
CA THR A 45 4.97 -8.46 -3.57
C THR A 45 4.47 -7.20 -4.31
N LEU A 46 3.44 -7.33 -5.13
CA LEU A 46 2.82 -6.19 -5.82
C LEU A 46 2.28 -5.13 -4.85
N LEU A 47 1.62 -5.57 -3.78
CA LEU A 47 1.05 -4.66 -2.78
C LEU A 47 2.12 -3.91 -1.97
N VAL A 48 3.21 -4.60 -1.60
CA VAL A 48 4.37 -3.97 -0.94
C VAL A 48 5.04 -2.98 -1.88
N MET A 49 5.27 -3.34 -3.14
CA MET A 49 5.81 -2.43 -4.15
C MET A 49 4.92 -1.18 -4.33
N ALA A 50 3.60 -1.37 -4.39
CA ALA A 50 2.64 -0.26 -4.45
C ALA A 50 2.80 0.69 -3.26
N HIS A 51 2.88 0.15 -2.05
CA HIS A 51 3.10 0.93 -0.82
C HIS A 51 4.42 1.70 -0.86
N SER A 52 5.51 1.06 -1.29
CA SER A 52 6.82 1.72 -1.43
C SER A 52 6.75 2.89 -2.41
N PHE A 53 6.16 2.71 -3.59
CA PHE A 53 6.04 3.78 -4.58
C PHE A 53 5.14 4.92 -4.13
N ILE A 54 4.03 4.63 -3.45
CA ILE A 54 3.15 5.65 -2.88
C ILE A 54 3.91 6.48 -1.85
N MET A 55 4.69 5.85 -0.98
CA MET A 55 5.51 6.55 0.01
C MET A 55 6.56 7.45 -0.66
N PHE A 56 7.29 6.97 -1.66
CA PHE A 56 8.24 7.80 -2.40
C PHE A 56 7.57 8.97 -3.10
N PHE A 57 6.42 8.75 -3.73
CA PHE A 57 5.63 9.81 -4.37
C PHE A 57 5.18 10.86 -3.36
N LEU A 58 4.61 10.45 -2.22
CA LEU A 58 4.16 11.37 -1.17
C LEU A 58 5.31 12.17 -0.55
N ILE A 59 6.50 11.55 -0.40
CA ILE A 59 7.70 12.25 0.08
C ILE A 59 8.16 13.29 -0.95
N ALA A 60 8.26 12.91 -2.23
CA ALA A 60 8.70 13.81 -3.30
C ALA A 60 7.76 15.01 -3.47
N THR A 61 6.45 14.75 -3.58
CA THR A 61 5.43 15.81 -3.67
C THR A 61 5.39 16.67 -2.41
N GLY A 62 5.66 16.10 -1.23
CA GLY A 62 5.74 16.85 0.01
C GLY A 62 6.91 17.83 0.06
N VAL A 63 8.05 17.49 -0.54
CA VAL A 63 9.21 18.40 -0.68
C VAL A 63 8.89 19.51 -1.67
N GLU A 64 8.33 19.17 -2.83
CA GLU A 64 7.96 20.15 -3.87
C GLU A 64 6.95 21.18 -3.35
N LEU A 65 5.92 20.74 -2.60
CA LEU A 65 4.92 21.63 -2.01
C LEU A 65 5.53 22.63 -1.01
N LYS A 66 6.50 22.15 -0.21
CA LYS A 66 7.23 22.98 0.76
C LYS A 66 8.08 24.05 0.06
N ASP A 67 8.72 23.71 -1.04
CA ASP A 67 9.53 24.65 -1.82
C ASP A 67 8.65 25.69 -2.51
N MET A 68 7.47 25.31 -2.99
CA MET A 68 6.46 26.24 -3.52
C MET A 68 5.91 27.19 -2.44
N GLU A 69 5.63 26.72 -1.23
CA GLU A 69 5.19 27.57 -0.11
C GLU A 69 6.24 28.62 0.24
N LYS A 70 7.51 28.19 0.32
CA LYS A 70 8.64 29.10 0.57
C LYS A 70 8.75 30.17 -0.51
N ALA A 71 8.61 29.79 -1.78
CA ALA A 71 8.68 30.72 -2.91
C ALA A 71 7.52 31.74 -2.92
N ARG A 72 6.34 31.37 -2.42
CA ARG A 72 5.16 32.25 -2.36
C ARG A 72 4.98 33.01 -1.04
N GLY A 73 5.81 32.74 -0.03
CA GLY A 73 5.73 33.38 1.29
C GLY A 73 4.51 32.97 2.13
N TRP A 74 3.87 31.83 1.82
CA TRP A 74 2.60 31.40 2.44
C TRP A 74 2.73 30.81 3.86
N GLY A 75 3.89 30.95 4.50
CA GLY A 75 4.14 30.44 5.85
C GLY A 75 4.15 28.91 5.92
N ASP A 76 4.06 28.36 7.14
CA ASP A 76 4.24 26.91 7.42
C ASP A 76 2.89 26.15 7.51
N SER A 77 1.85 26.68 6.86
CA SER A 77 0.46 26.23 7.07
C SER A 77 0.16 24.88 6.41
N PHE A 78 0.64 24.65 5.16
CA PHE A 78 0.42 23.37 4.49
C PHE A 78 1.31 22.28 5.08
N ARG A 79 2.55 22.61 5.50
CA ARG A 79 3.41 21.68 6.24
C ARG A 79 2.70 21.09 7.47
N ARG A 80 2.06 21.92 8.31
CA ARG A 80 1.30 21.44 9.48
C ARG A 80 0.13 20.53 9.09
N ARG A 81 -0.62 20.89 8.05
CA ARG A 81 -1.76 20.08 7.55
C ARG A 81 -1.31 18.73 7.02
N THR A 82 -0.21 18.68 6.27
CA THR A 82 0.35 17.43 5.74
C THR A 82 0.89 16.53 6.84
N VAL A 83 1.54 17.08 7.87
CA VAL A 83 1.99 16.31 9.04
C VAL A 83 0.81 15.75 9.82
N ALA A 84 -0.24 16.55 10.05
CA ALA A 84 -1.46 16.09 10.72
C ALA A 84 -2.14 14.96 9.95
N LEU A 85 -2.31 15.13 8.64
CA LEU A 85 -2.86 14.08 7.77
C LEU A 85 -2.01 12.80 7.81
N LYS A 86 -0.68 12.94 7.69
CA LYS A 86 0.23 11.80 7.78
C LYS A 86 0.09 11.07 9.11
N SER A 87 -0.01 11.78 10.23
CA SER A 87 -0.15 11.17 11.55
C SER A 87 -1.45 10.37 11.73
N GLN A 88 -2.52 10.75 11.03
CA GLN A 88 -3.80 10.02 11.07
C GLN A 88 -3.77 8.77 10.19
N VAL A 89 -3.14 8.85 9.02
CA VAL A 89 -3.18 7.77 8.02
C VAL A 89 -2.07 6.74 8.25
N PHE A 90 -0.93 7.13 8.83
CA PHE A 90 0.22 6.24 9.02
C PHE A 90 -0.08 5.01 9.90
N PRO A 91 -0.75 5.12 11.05
CA PRO A 91 -1.08 3.95 11.88
C PRO A 91 -1.99 2.96 11.15
N ALA A 92 -2.99 3.47 10.43
CA ALA A 92 -3.90 2.65 9.64
C ALA A 92 -3.17 1.93 8.50
N MET A 93 -2.24 2.60 7.81
CA MET A 93 -1.41 1.97 6.77
C MET A 93 -0.47 0.92 7.34
N THR A 94 0.15 1.17 8.50
CA THR A 94 1.00 0.18 9.18
C THR A 94 0.20 -1.05 9.59
N LEU A 95 -1.01 -0.86 10.11
CA LEU A 95 -1.91 -1.95 10.49
C LEU A 95 -2.36 -2.76 9.27
N ALA A 96 -2.69 -2.08 8.15
CA ALA A 96 -3.00 -2.75 6.89
C ALA A 96 -1.82 -3.61 6.39
N LEU A 97 -0.59 -3.11 6.49
CA LEU A 97 0.60 -3.88 6.12
C LEU A 97 0.80 -5.10 7.04
N LEU A 98 0.56 -4.94 8.35
CA LEU A 98 0.59 -6.02 9.33
C LEU A 98 -0.45 -7.10 9.01
N LEU A 99 -1.66 -6.70 8.63
CA LEU A 99 -2.71 -7.64 8.21
C LEU A 99 -2.32 -8.40 6.95
N VAL A 100 -1.68 -7.75 5.99
CA VAL A 100 -1.16 -8.39 4.78
C VAL A 100 -0.11 -9.45 5.14
N ILE A 101 0.83 -9.12 6.02
CA ILE A 101 1.86 -10.04 6.49
C ILE A 101 1.23 -11.23 7.24
N ALA A 102 0.29 -10.95 8.14
CA ALA A 102 -0.41 -11.99 8.89
C ALA A 102 -1.22 -12.91 7.97
N ASN A 103 -1.92 -12.35 6.98
CA ASN A 103 -2.65 -13.10 5.97
C ASN A 103 -1.72 -14.00 5.17
N PHE A 104 -0.56 -13.47 4.73
CA PHE A 104 0.43 -14.26 4.01
C PHE A 104 1.01 -15.42 4.86
N MET A 105 1.19 -15.21 6.17
CA MET A 105 1.67 -16.25 7.09
C MET A 105 0.62 -17.35 7.36
N LEU A 106 -0.66 -16.97 7.43
CA LEU A 106 -1.75 -17.89 7.74
C LEU A 106 -2.19 -18.70 6.51
N GLY A 107 -2.00 -18.18 5.30
CA GLY A 107 -2.31 -18.86 4.04
C GLY A 107 -3.67 -18.48 3.48
#